data_AF-A0A0Q7DTB3-F1
#
_entry.id   AF-A0A0Q7DTB3-F1
#
_cell.length_a   1.000
_cell.length_b   1.000
_cell.length_c   1.000
_cell.angle_alpha   90.00
_cell.angle_beta   90.00
_cell.angle_gamma   90.00
#
_symmetry.space_group_name_H-M   'P 1'
#
loop_
_entity.id
_entity.type
_entity.pdbx_description
1 polymer ?
#
loop_
_entity_poly.entity_id
_entity_poly.type
_entity_poly.pdbx_seq_one_letter_code
_entity_poly.pdbx_strand_id
1 'polypeptide(L)' 'MTQSTRKLLGTVLILGSLLVWSVLGMWIYMSFLGAAVWWLLIGFFAVMGMSWFYPATWIIRWMAKPD' A
#
# COMPACT_ATOMS: atom_id res chain seq x y z
N MET A 1 15.42 18.98 -7.44
CA MET A 1 14.84 18.92 -6.08
C MET A 1 15.97 18.63 -5.12
N THR A 2 15.99 19.24 -3.94
CA THR A 2 16.96 18.85 -2.91
C THR A 2 16.58 17.50 -2.30
N GLN A 3 17.57 16.77 -1.80
CA GLN A 3 17.37 15.47 -1.14
C GLN A 3 16.32 15.57 -0.01
N SER A 4 16.38 16.62 0.81
CA SER A 4 15.41 16.86 1.90
C SER A 4 13.97 17.01 1.38
N THR A 5 13.77 17.73 0.29
CA THR A 5 12.45 17.88 -0.35
C THR A 5 11.94 16.54 -0.90
N ARG A 6 12.82 15.75 -1.51
CA ARG A 6 12.47 14.40 -2.01
C ARG A 6 12.04 13.47 -0.89
N LYS A 7 12.72 13.53 0.27
CA LYS A 7 12.31 12.76 1.46
C LYS A 7 10.95 13.21 2.01
N LEU A 8 10.70 14.52 2.11
CA LEU A 8 9.41 15.02 2.59
C LEU A 8 8.25 14.55 1.70
N LEU A 9 8.37 14.74 0.38
CA LEU A 9 7.36 14.29 -0.57
C LEU A 9 7.20 12.77 -0.54
N GLY A 10 8.30 12.03 -0.44
CA GLY A 10 8.27 10.59 -0.31
C GLY A 10 7.50 10.09 0.91
N THR A 11 7.67 10.73 2.07
CA THR A 11 6.88 10.41 3.27
C THR A 11 5.38 10.61 3.04
N VAL A 12 4.99 11.73 2.44
CA VAL A 12 3.58 12.01 2.11
C VAL A 12 3.04 10.97 1.12
N LEU A 13 3.81 10.61 0.10
CA LEU A 13 3.44 9.59 -0.88
C LEU A 13 3.28 8.20 -0.24
N ILE A 14 4.14 7.82 0.71
CA ILE A 14 4.00 6.55 1.45
C ILE A 14 2.68 6.55 2.23
N LEU A 15 2.40 7.61 3.00
CA LEU A 15 1.15 7.71 3.76
C LEU A 15 -0.08 7.68 2.83
N GLY A 16 -0.04 8.43 1.74
CA GLY A 16 -1.09 8.40 0.71
C GLY A 16 -1.28 7.02 0.10
N SER A 17 -0.18 6.31 -0.19
CA SER A 17 -0.24 4.94 -0.72
C SER A 17 -0.90 3.96 0.25
N LEU A 18 -0.64 4.10 1.56
CA LEU A 18 -1.26 3.27 2.59
C LEU A 18 -2.77 3.53 2.70
N LEU A 19 -3.19 4.79 2.61
CA LEU A 19 -4.61 5.15 2.59
C LEU A 19 -5.31 4.54 1.38
N VAL A 20 -4.76 4.74 0.19
CA VAL A 20 -5.31 4.16 -1.05
C VAL A 20 -5.37 2.64 -0.95
N TRP A 21 -4.31 1.99 -0.45
CA TRP A 21 -4.27 0.53 -0.31
C TRP A 21 -5.32 -0.01 0.65
N SER A 22 -5.49 0.67 1.79
CA SER A 22 -6.47 0.28 2.82
C SER A 22 -7.90 0.42 2.30
N VAL A 23 -8.20 1.53 1.61
CA VAL A 23 -9.51 1.77 1.00
C VAL A 23 -9.78 0.75 -0.10
N LEU A 24 -8.80 0.45 -0.96
CA LEU A 24 -8.93 -0.56 -2.01
C LEU A 24 -9.19 -1.96 -1.42
N GLY A 25 -8.44 -2.36 -0.40
CA GLY A 25 -8.64 -3.65 0.27
C GLY A 25 -10.04 -3.78 0.86
N MET A 26 -10.52 -2.74 1.53
CA MET A 26 -11.87 -2.73 2.08
C MET A 26 -12.94 -2.76 0.99
N TRP A 27 -12.75 -1.97 -0.06
CA TRP A 27 -13.68 -1.92 -1.20
C TRP A 27 -13.78 -3.28 -1.90
N ILE A 28 -12.65 -3.96 -2.14
CA ILE A 28 -12.64 -5.32 -2.73
C ILE A 28 -13.35 -6.31 -1.81
N TYR A 29 -13.06 -6.28 -0.50
CA TYR A 29 -13.70 -7.17 0.46
C TYR A 29 -15.22 -7.00 0.46
N MET A 30 -15.70 -5.76 0.61
CA MET A 30 -17.13 -5.47 0.66
C MET A 30 -17.85 -5.81 -0.65
N SER A 31 -17.19 -5.59 -1.80
CA SER A 31 -17.82 -5.77 -3.12
C SER A 31 -17.88 -7.23 -3.56
N PHE A 32 -16.91 -8.05 -3.17
CA PHE A 32 -16.74 -9.40 -3.76
C PHE A 32 -16.65 -10.54 -2.74
N LEU A 33 -16.26 -10.28 -1.49
CA LEU A 33 -15.87 -11.32 -0.54
C LEU A 33 -16.71 -11.35 0.75
N GLY A 34 -17.71 -10.48 0.90
CA GLY A 34 -18.50 -10.40 2.13
C GLY A 34 -19.21 -11.70 2.54
N ALA A 35 -19.53 -12.58 1.59
CA ALA A 35 -20.14 -13.89 1.83
C ALA A 35 -19.19 -15.07 1.52
N ALA A 36 -17.89 -14.82 1.35
CA ALA A 36 -16.92 -15.86 1.04
C ALA A 36 -16.66 -16.77 2.25
N VAL A 37 -16.28 -18.02 1.97
CA VAL A 37 -15.89 -18.99 2.99
C VAL A 37 -14.60 -18.56 3.71
N TRP A 38 -14.49 -18.91 4.98
CA TRP A 38 -13.46 -18.39 5.91
C TRP A 38 -12.02 -18.55 5.41
N TRP A 39 -11.67 -19.66 4.75
CA TRP A 39 -10.30 -19.89 4.29
C TRP A 39 -9.91 -19.00 3.10
N LEU A 40 -10.87 -18.60 2.26
CA LEU A 40 -10.64 -17.60 1.21
C LEU A 40 -10.36 -16.24 1.80
N LEU A 41 -11.09 -15.88 2.87
CA LEU A 41 -10.86 -14.62 3.59
C LEU A 41 -9.46 -14.58 4.20
N ILE A 42 -8.99 -15.68 4.80
CA ILE A 42 -7.60 -15.76 5.30
C ILE A 42 -6.60 -15.50 4.18
N GLY A 43 -6.73 -16.18 3.04
CA GLY A 43 -5.84 -15.98 1.91
C GLY A 43 -5.86 -14.54 1.39
N PHE A 44 -7.06 -13.97 1.26
CA PHE A 44 -7.25 -12.58 0.84
C PHE A 44 -6.57 -11.60 1.81
N PHE A 45 -6.85 -11.68 3.11
CA PHE A 45 -6.29 -10.76 4.09
C PHE A 45 -4.78 -10.93 4.26
N ALA A 46 -4.25 -12.15 4.16
CA ALA A 46 -2.81 -12.39 4.17
C ALA A 46 -2.13 -11.73 2.96
N VAL A 47 -2.66 -11.94 1.75
CA VAL A 47 -2.08 -11.37 0.53
C VAL A 47 -2.24 -9.85 0.50
N MET A 48 -3.45 -9.32 0.75
CA MET A 48 -3.70 -7.88 0.75
C MET A 48 -2.96 -7.15 1.86
N GLY A 49 -2.88 -7.76 3.05
CA GLY A 49 -2.17 -7.22 4.20
C GLY A 49 -0.65 -7.27 4.07
N MET A 50 -0.10 -8.11 3.19
CA MET A 50 1.33 -8.10 2.87
C MET A 50 1.63 -7.17 1.68
N SER A 51 0.81 -7.15 0.65
CA SER A 51 1.13 -6.49 -0.63
C SER A 51 1.20 -4.95 -0.60
N TRP A 52 0.82 -4.29 0.49
CA TRP A 52 0.99 -2.83 0.62
C TRP A 52 2.47 -2.39 0.51
N PHE A 53 3.43 -3.27 0.82
CA PHE A 53 4.85 -2.90 0.74
C PHE A 53 5.31 -2.69 -0.70
N TYR A 54 4.63 -3.24 -1.72
CA TYR A 54 5.05 -3.09 -3.12
C TYR A 54 5.07 -1.61 -3.57
N PRO A 55 3.96 -0.84 -3.47
CA PRO A 55 4.00 0.58 -3.78
C PRO A 55 4.93 1.36 -2.86
N ALA A 56 4.95 1.04 -1.55
CA ALA A 56 5.84 1.71 -0.60
C ALA A 56 7.32 1.53 -0.97
N THR A 57 7.72 0.33 -1.38
CA THR A 57 9.09 0.01 -1.81
C THR A 57 9.52 0.81 -3.03
N TRP A 58 8.62 0.97 -4.01
CA TRP A 58 8.89 1.82 -5.18
C TRP A 58 9.14 3.28 -4.78
N ILE A 59 8.32 3.83 -3.88
CA ILE A 59 8.48 5.19 -3.37
C ILE A 59 9.79 5.33 -2.60
N ILE A 60 10.11 4.39 -1.71
CA ILE A 60 11.35 4.37 -0.93
C ILE A 60 12.58 4.32 -1.84
N ARG A 61 12.56 3.48 -2.89
CA ARG A 61 13.67 3.39 -3.85
C ARG A 61 13.88 4.71 -4.59
N TRP A 62 12.81 5.41 -4.96
CA TRP A 62 12.90 6.75 -5.54
C TRP A 62 13.46 7.77 -4.55
N MET A 63 13.03 7.74 -3.28
CA MET A 63 13.52 8.62 -2.23
C MET A 63 15.02 8.45 -1.94
N ALA A 64 15.49 7.20 -1.97
CA ALA A 64 16.85 6.82 -1.62
C ALA A 64 17.87 7.06 -2.74
N LYS A 65 17.41 7.30 -3.98
CA LYS A 65 18.30 7.61 -5.10
C LYS A 65 19.14 8.86 -4.76
N PRO A 66 20.47 8.87 -4.96
CA PRO A 66 21.26 10.09 -4.82
C PRO A 66 20.81 11.14 -5.83
N ASP A 67 20.94 12.42 -5.48
CA ASP A 67 20.83 13.51 -6.44
C ASP A 67 22.08 13.61 -7.31
#